data_AF-A0A645DS61-F1
#
_entry.id   AF-A0A645DS61-F1
#
_cell.length_a   1.000
_cell.length_b   1.000
_cell.length_c   1.000
_cell.angle_alpha   90.00
_cell.angle_beta   90.00
_cell.angle_gamma   90.00
#
_symmetry.space_group_name_H-M   'P 1'
#
loop_
_entity.id
_entity.type
_entity.pdbx_description
1 polymer ?
#
loop_
_entity_poly.entity_id
_entity_poly.type
_entity_poly.pdbx_seq_one_letter_code
_entity_poly.pdbx_strand_id
1 'polypeptide(L)'
;MLFYNPEYGCKEMVPVLRRRFLNGYEVMKDLHVRMQEARNEMPNYGELYGGGDSLYWFMSYDEGKCYDEIKEETLSQICAVALATARAVEKYHKIGYLHLDIKPENIFVLSQTKDYIKLIDFDNVVRKEELGDESILIGCSKETSALEVRADKRSRISEASDYYSIGAMVFGRIFKRGIHFNESKYAARYDFGGLLEEYGDKKKELENELSSFFKHTICDFMKGRYASMEELKAQLEKIIKIARPVEEKIETAKILKRALCLMKK
;
A
#
# COMPACT_ATOMS: atom_id res chain seq x y z
N MET A 1 -3.93 10.54 -8.47
CA MET A 1 -4.40 10.97 -9.80
C MET A 1 -5.01 12.36 -9.63
N LEU A 2 -4.44 13.43 -10.23
CA LEU A 2 -5.13 14.72 -10.29
C LEU A 2 -6.44 14.49 -11.03
N PHE A 3 -7.57 14.85 -10.42
CA PHE A 3 -8.85 14.81 -11.11
C PHE A 3 -8.70 15.57 -12.41
N TYR A 4 -8.89 14.91 -13.54
CA TYR A 4 -9.02 15.56 -14.84
C TYR A 4 -10.17 16.55 -14.72
N ASN A 5 -9.85 17.83 -14.56
CA ASN A 5 -10.80 18.90 -14.71
C ASN A 5 -10.76 19.32 -16.19
N PRO A 6 -11.81 19.02 -16.98
CA PRO A 6 -11.85 19.35 -18.41
C PRO A 6 -11.74 20.84 -18.72
N GLU A 7 -11.82 21.73 -17.72
CA GLU A 7 -11.58 23.17 -17.88
C GLU A 7 -10.09 23.54 -18.01
N TYR A 8 -9.17 22.73 -17.46
CA TYR A 8 -7.73 22.97 -17.59
C TYR A 8 -7.17 22.08 -18.71
N GLY A 9 -6.90 22.68 -19.87
CA GLY A 9 -6.40 21.96 -21.04
C GLY A 9 -5.11 21.20 -20.75
N CYS A 10 -4.94 20.03 -21.39
CA CYS A 10 -3.80 19.10 -21.24
C CYS A 10 -2.41 19.76 -21.22
N LYS A 11 -2.24 20.94 -21.85
CA LYS A 11 -0.98 21.71 -21.89
C LYS A 11 -0.58 22.34 -20.56
N GLU A 12 -1.52 22.78 -19.73
CA GLU A 12 -1.21 23.44 -18.44
C GLU A 12 -0.77 22.44 -17.36
N MET A 13 -1.12 21.16 -17.54
CA MET A 13 -0.74 20.07 -16.63
C MET A 13 0.68 19.55 -16.86
N VAL A 14 1.24 19.74 -18.06
CA VAL A 14 2.57 19.21 -18.41
C VAL A 14 3.67 19.73 -17.49
N PRO A 15 3.77 21.05 -17.17
CA PRO A 15 4.79 21.55 -16.25
C PRO A 15 4.65 20.99 -14.83
N VAL A 16 3.41 20.78 -14.37
CA VAL A 16 3.10 20.24 -13.04
C VAL A 16 3.55 18.78 -12.94
N LEU A 17 3.19 17.96 -13.93
CA LEU A 17 3.61 16.56 -14.01
C LEU A 17 5.12 16.43 -14.15
N ARG A 18 5.75 17.28 -14.97
CA ARG A 18 7.20 17.32 -15.13
C ARG A 18 7.91 17.63 -13.80
N ARG A 19 7.40 18.59 -13.03
CA ARG A 19 7.97 18.93 -11.71
C ARG A 19 7.84 17.76 -10.73
N ARG A 20 6.68 17.10 -10.69
CA ARG A 20 6.45 15.94 -9.83
C ARG A 20 7.40 14.78 -10.16
N PHE A 21 7.54 14.46 -11.44
CA PHE A 21 8.45 13.43 -11.92
C PHE A 21 9.92 13.69 -11.52
N LEU A 22 10.38 14.93 -11.71
CA LEU A 22 11.73 15.34 -11.28
C LEU A 22 11.91 15.29 -9.76
N ASN A 23 10.88 15.69 -9.02
CA ASN A 23 10.90 15.60 -7.55
C ASN A 23 10.97 14.14 -7.09
N GLY A 24 10.18 13.25 -7.70
CA GLY A 24 10.22 11.81 -7.42
C GLY A 24 11.62 11.22 -7.63
N TYR A 25 12.30 11.61 -8.71
CA TYR A 25 13.69 11.24 -8.97
C TYR A 25 14.65 11.68 -7.86
N GLU A 26 14.63 12.97 -7.49
CA GLU A 26 15.51 13.49 -6.45
C GLU A 26 15.21 12.89 -5.08
N VAL A 27 13.94 12.63 -4.77
CA VAL A 27 13.55 11.92 -3.55
C VAL A 27 14.09 10.49 -3.55
N MET A 28 13.86 9.70 -4.60
CA MET A 28 14.35 8.31 -4.63
C MET A 28 15.89 8.27 -4.53
N LYS A 29 16.58 9.18 -5.22
CA LYS A 29 18.03 9.31 -5.13
C LYS A 29 18.50 9.63 -3.71
N ASP A 30 17.86 10.57 -3.03
CA ASP A 30 18.18 10.90 -1.65
C ASP A 30 17.88 9.73 -0.69
N LEU A 31 16.76 9.03 -0.86
CA LEU A 31 16.44 7.81 -0.11
C LEU A 31 17.55 6.75 -0.28
N HIS A 32 18.08 6.54 -1.49
CA HIS A 32 19.17 5.60 -1.75
C HIS A 32 20.50 5.96 -1.08
N VAL A 33 20.78 7.26 -1.00
CA VAL A 33 21.99 7.79 -0.36
C VAL A 33 21.88 7.67 1.16
N ARG A 34 20.73 8.06 1.73
CA ARG A 34 20.52 8.08 3.18
C ARG A 34 20.13 6.74 3.80
N MET A 35 19.62 5.78 3.02
CA MET A 35 19.18 4.48 3.51
C MET A 35 19.74 3.32 2.68
N GLN A 36 20.92 2.83 3.06
CA GLN A 36 21.51 1.65 2.41
C GLN A 36 20.65 0.39 2.59
N GLU A 37 19.99 0.24 3.74
CA GLU A 37 19.13 -0.91 4.05
C GLU A 37 17.78 -0.90 3.32
N ALA A 38 17.34 0.25 2.78
CA ALA A 38 16.07 0.40 2.07
C ALA A 38 16.19 0.14 0.55
N ARG A 39 17.41 -0.11 0.06
CA ARG A 39 17.71 -0.29 -1.38
C ARG A 39 17.03 -1.52 -1.98
N ASN A 40 16.65 -2.50 -1.17
CA ASN A 40 15.98 -3.69 -1.65
C ASN A 40 14.46 -3.50 -1.81
N GLU A 41 13.89 -2.50 -1.15
CA GLU A 41 12.45 -2.18 -1.19
C GLU A 41 12.11 -1.05 -2.18
N MET A 42 13.06 -0.63 -3.02
CA MET A 42 12.85 0.29 -4.13
C MET A 42 13.72 -0.10 -5.34
N PRO A 43 13.33 0.26 -6.58
CA PRO A 43 14.20 0.11 -7.74
C PRO A 43 15.48 0.93 -7.56
N ASN A 44 16.58 0.53 -8.21
CA ASN A 44 17.74 1.42 -8.31
C ASN A 44 17.34 2.72 -9.03
N TYR A 45 17.65 3.88 -8.44
CA TYR A 45 17.29 5.18 -9.01
C TYR A 45 17.91 5.45 -10.39
N GLY A 46 18.98 4.76 -10.78
CA GLY A 46 19.50 4.80 -12.15
C GLY A 46 19.73 6.22 -12.70
N GLU A 47 19.37 6.44 -13.96
CA GLU A 47 19.68 7.68 -14.69
C GLU A 47 18.42 8.34 -15.28
N LEU A 48 18.45 9.67 -15.30
CA LEU A 48 17.41 10.52 -15.86
C LEU A 48 17.86 11.08 -17.22
N TYR A 49 17.02 10.93 -18.24
CA TYR A 49 17.28 11.41 -19.60
C TYR A 49 16.17 12.36 -20.05
N GLY A 50 16.56 13.37 -20.83
CA GLY A 50 15.65 14.30 -21.49
C GLY A 50 15.70 14.13 -23.01
N GLY A 51 14.52 14.16 -23.65
CA GLY A 51 14.38 14.16 -25.10
C GLY A 51 13.19 15.00 -25.52
N GLY A 52 13.45 16.17 -26.14
CA GLY A 52 12.40 17.16 -26.40
C GLY A 52 11.69 17.58 -25.12
N ASP A 53 10.35 17.53 -25.12
CA ASP A 53 9.51 17.84 -23.96
C ASP A 53 9.34 16.66 -22.98
N SER A 54 9.89 15.49 -23.30
CA SER A 54 9.76 14.27 -22.50
C SER A 54 10.94 14.04 -21.56
N LEU A 55 10.66 13.42 -20.42
CA LEU A 55 11.64 12.91 -19.48
C LEU A 55 11.48 11.40 -19.36
N TYR A 56 12.61 10.73 -19.21
CA TYR A 56 12.68 9.27 -19.07
C TYR A 56 13.54 8.95 -17.87
N TRP A 57 13.03 8.08 -16.99
CA TRP A 57 13.74 7.62 -15.80
C TRP A 57 14.00 6.12 -15.96
N PHE A 58 15.27 5.77 -16.16
CA PHE A 58 15.71 4.39 -16.31
C PHE A 58 16.10 3.84 -14.94
N MET A 59 15.44 2.76 -14.53
CA MET A 59 15.64 2.07 -13.26
C MET A 59 15.92 0.58 -13.48
N SER A 60 16.30 -0.12 -12.41
CA SER A 60 16.52 -1.57 -12.47
C SER A 60 15.26 -2.31 -12.93
N TYR A 61 15.45 -3.34 -13.75
CA TYR A 61 14.39 -4.27 -14.11
C TYR A 61 14.34 -5.43 -13.12
N ASP A 62 13.15 -5.74 -12.62
CA ASP A 62 12.88 -6.88 -11.77
C ASP A 62 11.73 -7.71 -12.36
N GLU A 63 11.77 -9.04 -12.18
CA GLU A 63 10.68 -9.93 -12.60
C GLU A 63 9.56 -9.94 -11.54
N GLY A 64 8.36 -9.51 -11.94
CA GLY A 64 7.25 -9.30 -11.01
C GLY A 64 6.04 -8.68 -11.68
N LYS A 65 5.10 -8.24 -10.87
CA LYS A 65 3.87 -7.55 -11.30
C LYS A 65 3.49 -6.48 -10.29
N CYS A 66 2.79 -5.45 -10.74
CA CYS A 66 2.15 -4.54 -9.81
C CYS A 66 1.04 -5.26 -9.05
N TYR A 67 0.79 -4.85 -7.80
CA TYR A 67 -0.11 -5.56 -6.90
C TYR A 67 -1.58 -5.47 -7.35
N ASP A 68 -1.95 -4.45 -8.13
CA ASP A 68 -3.27 -4.32 -8.77
C ASP A 68 -3.51 -5.40 -9.85
N GLU A 69 -2.45 -5.90 -10.48
CA GLU A 69 -2.52 -6.95 -11.50
C GLU A 69 -2.74 -8.34 -10.89
N ILE A 70 -2.42 -8.52 -9.60
CA ILE A 70 -2.68 -9.78 -8.89
C ILE A 70 -4.17 -9.87 -8.55
N LYS A 71 -4.82 -10.94 -9.00
CA LYS A 71 -6.29 -11.10 -8.85
C LYS A 71 -6.69 -12.06 -7.74
N GLU A 72 -5.98 -13.18 -7.63
CA GLU A 72 -6.29 -14.28 -6.72
C GLU A 72 -5.25 -14.35 -5.60
N GLU A 73 -5.69 -14.12 -4.37
CA GLU A 73 -4.83 -14.07 -3.19
C GLU A 73 -5.58 -14.53 -1.96
N THR A 74 -4.88 -15.21 -1.08
CA THR A 74 -5.40 -15.57 0.23
C THR A 74 -5.30 -14.41 1.22
N LEU A 75 -5.99 -14.50 2.35
CA LEU A 75 -5.91 -13.48 3.40
C LEU A 75 -4.46 -13.31 3.89
N SER A 76 -3.74 -14.41 4.10
CA SER A 76 -2.35 -14.31 4.57
C SER A 76 -1.42 -13.65 3.54
N GLN A 77 -1.68 -13.82 2.23
CA GLN A 77 -0.92 -13.14 1.17
C GLN A 77 -1.20 -11.64 1.15
N ILE A 78 -2.48 -11.24 1.26
CA ILE A 78 -2.86 -9.82 1.33
C ILE A 78 -2.18 -9.15 2.54
N CYS A 79 -2.22 -9.79 3.71
CA CYS A 79 -1.58 -9.28 4.90
C CYS A 79 -0.04 -9.30 4.81
N ALA A 80 0.56 -10.28 4.12
CA ALA A 80 2.01 -10.34 3.91
C ALA A 80 2.51 -9.19 3.02
N VAL A 81 1.81 -8.88 1.93
CA VAL A 81 2.11 -7.70 1.09
C VAL A 81 1.97 -6.40 1.89
N ALA A 82 0.91 -6.27 2.71
CA ALA A 82 0.74 -5.13 3.59
C ALA A 82 1.85 -5.01 4.65
N LEU A 83 2.32 -6.14 5.18
CA LEU A 83 3.41 -6.17 6.17
C LEU A 83 4.74 -5.76 5.53
N ALA A 84 5.03 -6.26 4.33
CA ALA A 84 6.22 -5.86 3.56
C ALA A 84 6.18 -4.36 3.23
N THR A 85 5.00 -3.85 2.83
CA THR A 85 4.76 -2.42 2.60
C THR A 85 5.00 -1.60 3.86
N ALA A 86 4.44 -2.01 5.00
CA ALA A 86 4.64 -1.34 6.28
C ALA A 86 6.13 -1.29 6.69
N ARG A 87 6.87 -2.38 6.47
CA ARG A 87 8.32 -2.44 6.71
C ARG A 87 9.09 -1.46 5.83
N ALA A 88 8.77 -1.36 4.54
CA ALA A 88 9.42 -0.42 3.63
C ALA A 88 9.13 1.04 4.02
N VAL A 89 7.86 1.35 4.29
CA VAL A 89 7.42 2.70 4.67
C VAL A 89 8.01 3.14 6.01
N GLU A 90 8.15 2.24 7.00
CA GLU A 90 8.81 2.55 8.26
C GLU A 90 10.23 3.10 8.08
N LYS A 91 10.98 2.57 7.10
CA LYS A 91 12.33 3.05 6.81
C LYS A 91 12.27 4.52 6.37
N TYR A 92 11.30 4.88 5.53
CA TYR A 92 11.13 6.26 5.06
C TYR A 92 10.75 7.19 6.22
N HIS A 93 9.84 6.73 7.08
CA HIS A 93 9.42 7.45 8.28
C HIS A 93 10.59 7.80 9.20
N LYS A 94 11.50 6.84 9.42
CA LYS A 94 12.69 6.96 10.28
C LYS A 94 13.66 8.07 9.84
N ILE A 95 13.70 8.44 8.56
CA ILE A 95 14.56 9.52 8.06
C ILE A 95 13.80 10.78 7.65
N GLY A 96 12.53 10.88 8.07
CA GLY A 96 11.74 12.09 7.94
C GLY A 96 10.90 12.20 6.66
N TYR A 97 10.62 11.09 5.95
CA TYR A 97 9.73 11.08 4.80
C TYR A 97 8.35 10.49 5.10
N LEU A 98 7.36 10.86 4.30
CA LEU A 98 6.05 10.22 4.20
C LEU A 98 5.81 9.80 2.75
N HIS A 99 5.16 8.65 2.53
CA HIS A 99 4.93 8.14 1.17
C HIS A 99 3.70 8.75 0.50
N LEU A 100 2.59 8.86 1.23
CA LEU A 100 1.34 9.53 0.85
C LEU A 100 0.56 8.99 -0.36
N ASP A 101 1.08 7.98 -1.05
CA ASP A 101 0.42 7.35 -2.21
C ASP A 101 0.61 5.82 -2.23
N ILE A 102 0.39 5.20 -1.07
CA ILE A 102 0.37 3.74 -0.92
C ILE A 102 -0.93 3.21 -1.54
N LYS A 103 -0.77 2.42 -2.60
CA LYS A 103 -1.85 1.78 -3.35
C LYS A 103 -1.31 0.59 -4.15
N PRO A 104 -2.16 -0.36 -4.59
CA PRO A 104 -1.70 -1.55 -5.30
C PRO A 104 -0.88 -1.26 -6.56
N GLU A 105 -1.18 -0.18 -7.29
CA GLU A 105 -0.47 0.21 -8.51
C GLU A 105 1.00 0.62 -8.25
N ASN A 106 1.30 1.06 -7.02
CA ASN A 106 2.62 1.56 -6.61
C ASN A 106 3.44 0.52 -5.82
N ILE A 107 2.93 -0.71 -5.73
CA ILE A 107 3.59 -1.83 -5.04
C ILE A 107 3.88 -2.91 -6.07
N PHE A 108 5.17 -3.14 -6.34
CA PHE A 108 5.63 -4.18 -7.24
C PHE A 108 5.98 -5.44 -6.46
N VAL A 109 5.30 -6.56 -6.74
CA VAL A 109 5.50 -7.85 -6.08
C VAL A 109 6.45 -8.71 -6.92
N LEU A 110 7.53 -9.19 -6.32
CA LEU A 110 8.53 -10.01 -6.99
C LEU A 110 8.02 -11.45 -7.19
N SER A 111 8.20 -12.00 -8.40
CA SER A 111 7.63 -13.31 -8.76
C SER A 111 8.23 -14.48 -7.98
N GLN A 112 9.50 -14.40 -7.63
CA GLN A 112 10.24 -15.48 -6.96
C GLN A 112 10.03 -15.49 -5.44
N THR A 113 9.60 -14.37 -4.88
CA THR A 113 9.46 -14.16 -3.43
C THR A 113 8.22 -13.32 -3.15
N LYS A 114 7.05 -13.96 -3.11
CA LYS A 114 5.73 -13.30 -3.01
C LYS A 114 5.55 -12.37 -1.79
N ASP A 115 6.39 -12.53 -0.76
CA ASP A 115 6.38 -11.70 0.45
C ASP A 115 7.35 -10.49 0.35
N TYR A 116 8.03 -10.29 -0.78
CA TYR A 116 8.92 -9.15 -1.04
C TYR A 116 8.32 -8.21 -2.08
N ILE A 117 8.41 -6.92 -1.76
CA ILE A 117 7.85 -5.85 -2.58
C ILE A 117 8.90 -4.78 -2.85
N LYS A 118 8.66 -4.01 -3.91
CA LYS A 118 9.30 -2.72 -4.14
C LYS A 118 8.24 -1.63 -4.27
N LEU A 119 8.50 -0.48 -3.66
CA LEU A 119 7.73 0.74 -3.90
C LEU A 119 8.33 1.44 -5.12
N ILE A 120 7.50 1.79 -6.09
CA ILE A 120 7.97 2.17 -7.44
C ILE A 120 7.60 3.59 -7.88
N ASP A 121 6.78 4.30 -7.11
CA ASP A 121 6.32 5.66 -7.44
C ASP A 121 6.58 6.61 -6.26
N PHE A 122 7.47 7.58 -6.50
CA PHE A 122 7.98 8.51 -5.51
C PHE A 122 7.46 9.94 -5.72
N ASP A 123 6.55 10.15 -6.68
CA ASP A 123 6.06 11.48 -7.07
C ASP A 123 5.26 12.20 -5.97
N ASN A 124 4.81 11.47 -4.94
CA ASN A 124 4.06 11.98 -3.79
C ASN A 124 4.85 11.93 -2.48
N VAL A 125 6.07 11.41 -2.51
CA VAL A 125 6.87 11.23 -1.30
C VAL A 125 7.42 12.59 -0.89
N VAL A 126 7.18 12.97 0.37
CA VAL A 126 7.45 14.33 0.87
C VAL A 126 8.23 14.26 2.18
N ARG A 127 9.19 15.17 2.37
CA ARG A 127 9.84 15.32 3.69
C ARG A 127 8.85 15.96 4.65
N LYS A 128 8.78 15.46 5.88
CA LYS A 128 7.88 15.98 6.93
C LYS A 128 8.07 17.49 7.17
N GLU A 129 9.31 17.97 7.06
CA GLU A 129 9.68 19.38 7.20
C GLU A 129 9.14 20.27 6.07
N GLU A 130 8.86 19.70 4.90
CA GLU A 130 8.37 20.40 3.71
C GLU A 130 6.83 20.43 3.63
N LEU A 131 6.11 19.78 4.56
CA LEU A 131 4.65 19.72 4.54
C LEU A 131 3.99 21.11 4.61
N GLY A 132 4.66 22.10 5.21
CA GLY A 132 4.19 23.48 5.28
C GLY A 132 4.40 24.30 4.01
N ASP A 133 5.19 23.81 3.05
CA ASP A 133 5.49 24.51 1.80
C ASP A 133 4.39 24.25 0.76
N GLU A 134 3.55 25.26 0.52
CA GLU A 134 2.45 25.21 -0.45
C GLU A 134 2.91 24.93 -1.89
N SER A 135 4.20 25.12 -2.21
CA SER A 135 4.76 24.79 -3.52
C SER A 135 4.92 23.28 -3.76
N ILE A 136 4.98 22.48 -2.69
CA ILE A 136 5.04 21.03 -2.74
C ILE A 136 3.68 20.48 -3.13
N LEU A 137 3.64 19.65 -4.17
CA LEU A 137 2.40 19.08 -4.69
C LEU A 137 2.15 17.72 -4.06
N ILE A 138 1.13 17.63 -3.21
CA ILE A 138 0.67 16.36 -2.64
C ILE A 138 -0.49 15.86 -3.49
N GLY A 139 -0.30 14.76 -4.21
CA GLY A 139 -1.38 14.07 -4.89
C GLY A 139 -2.22 13.25 -3.93
N CYS A 140 -3.39 12.83 -4.41
CA CYS A 140 -4.23 11.89 -3.68
C CYS A 140 -4.78 10.82 -4.63
N SER A 141 -5.10 9.68 -4.03
CA SER A 141 -5.78 8.53 -4.61
C SER A 141 -7.10 8.39 -3.86
N LYS A 142 -8.22 8.39 -4.60
CA LYS A 142 -9.56 8.54 -4.03
C LYS A 142 -9.91 7.42 -3.06
N GLU A 143 -9.43 6.22 -3.36
CA GLU A 143 -9.74 4.97 -2.67
C GLU A 143 -8.82 4.71 -1.47
N THR A 144 -7.56 5.15 -1.52
CA THR A 144 -6.54 4.81 -0.50
C THR A 144 -6.06 5.99 0.32
N SER A 145 -6.05 7.22 -0.20
CA SER A 145 -5.52 8.35 0.55
C SER A 145 -6.36 8.68 1.78
N ALA A 146 -5.66 8.96 2.88
CA ALA A 146 -6.27 9.42 4.12
C ALA A 146 -7.11 10.69 3.92
N LEU A 147 -8.14 10.85 4.77
CA LEU A 147 -9.10 11.95 4.65
C LEU A 147 -8.42 13.33 4.77
N GLU A 148 -7.39 13.46 5.61
CA GLU A 148 -6.60 14.67 5.76
C GLU A 148 -5.77 15.01 4.53
N VAL A 149 -5.25 14.01 3.81
CA VAL A 149 -4.53 14.18 2.53
C VAL A 149 -5.51 14.59 1.44
N ARG A 150 -6.68 13.93 1.37
CA ARG A 150 -7.74 14.27 0.41
C ARG A 150 -8.31 15.67 0.61
N ALA A 151 -8.31 16.16 1.85
CA ALA A 151 -8.78 17.49 2.19
C ALA A 151 -7.65 18.55 2.19
N ASP A 152 -6.44 18.19 1.77
CA ASP A 152 -5.22 19.03 1.78
C ASP A 152 -4.97 19.72 3.13
N LYS A 153 -5.27 19.02 4.24
CA LYS A 153 -5.05 19.53 5.60
C LYS A 153 -3.61 19.23 6.02
N ARG A 154 -2.65 19.90 5.41
CA ARG A 154 -1.20 19.67 5.58
C ARG A 154 -0.73 19.61 7.03
N SER A 155 -1.25 20.47 7.90
CA SER A 155 -0.95 20.47 9.34
C SER A 155 -1.39 19.21 10.10
N ARG A 156 -2.15 18.32 9.45
CA ARG A 156 -2.64 17.04 9.98
C ARG A 156 -1.97 15.84 9.31
N ILE A 157 -1.28 16.02 8.19
CA ILE A 157 -0.61 14.94 7.48
C ILE A 157 0.57 14.45 8.32
N SER A 158 0.68 13.13 8.49
CA SER A 158 1.69 12.49 9.32
C SER A 158 1.87 11.03 8.92
N GLU A 159 2.69 10.27 9.65
CA GLU A 159 2.85 8.82 9.47
C GLU A 159 1.50 8.09 9.54
N ALA A 160 0.58 8.58 10.36
CA ALA A 160 -0.78 8.05 10.46
C ALA A 160 -1.57 8.12 9.15
N SER A 161 -1.19 9.02 8.22
CA SER A 161 -1.76 9.09 6.87
C SER A 161 -1.33 7.90 6.00
N ASP A 162 -0.08 7.43 6.17
CA ASP A 162 0.40 6.21 5.51
C ASP A 162 -0.23 4.95 6.15
N TYR A 163 -0.44 4.93 7.47
CA TYR A 163 -1.12 3.83 8.16
C TYR A 163 -2.55 3.65 7.64
N TYR A 164 -3.26 4.75 7.41
CA TYR A 164 -4.58 4.73 6.77
C TYR A 164 -4.51 4.12 5.37
N SER A 165 -3.53 4.55 4.57
CA SER A 165 -3.40 4.11 3.18
C SER A 165 -3.11 2.60 3.08
N ILE A 166 -2.29 2.06 3.99
CA ILE A 166 -2.08 0.60 4.13
C ILE A 166 -3.38 -0.12 4.50
N GLY A 167 -4.13 0.40 5.48
CA GLY A 167 -5.43 -0.16 5.86
C GLY A 167 -6.46 -0.13 4.73
N ALA A 168 -6.53 0.98 4.01
CA ALA A 168 -7.43 1.17 2.89
C ALA A 168 -7.10 0.25 1.70
N MET A 169 -5.82 0.04 1.45
CA MET A 169 -5.36 -0.97 0.49
C MET A 169 -5.84 -2.37 0.89
N VAL A 170 -5.57 -2.81 2.12
CA VAL A 170 -6.00 -4.13 2.61
C VAL A 170 -7.53 -4.27 2.55
N PHE A 171 -8.25 -3.21 2.93
CA PHE A 171 -9.71 -3.16 2.84
C PHE A 171 -10.18 -3.38 1.40
N GLY A 172 -9.64 -2.63 0.44
CA GLY A 172 -9.97 -2.76 -0.98
C GLY A 172 -9.66 -4.16 -1.53
N ARG A 173 -8.55 -4.78 -1.09
CA ARG A 173 -8.19 -6.15 -1.49
C ARG A 173 -9.14 -7.20 -0.93
N ILE A 174 -9.64 -7.02 0.29
CA ILE A 174 -10.55 -7.96 0.96
C ILE A 174 -11.99 -7.80 0.46
N PHE A 175 -12.52 -6.58 0.49
CA PHE A 175 -13.93 -6.31 0.19
C PHE A 175 -14.19 -6.06 -1.30
N LYS A 176 -13.15 -5.90 -2.12
CA LYS A 176 -13.23 -5.60 -3.56
C LYS A 176 -14.04 -4.34 -3.88
N ARG A 177 -14.02 -3.37 -2.96
CA ARG A 177 -14.68 -2.06 -3.07
C ARG A 177 -13.97 -1.01 -2.21
N GLY A 178 -14.28 0.26 -2.44
CA GLY A 178 -13.87 1.35 -1.56
C GLY A 178 -14.56 1.33 -0.19
N ILE A 179 -13.96 2.06 0.75
CA ILE A 179 -14.45 2.24 2.12
C ILE A 179 -15.70 3.13 2.10
N HIS A 180 -16.77 2.68 2.75
CA HIS A 180 -17.96 3.51 2.97
C HIS A 180 -17.80 4.38 4.22
N PHE A 181 -18.43 5.56 4.26
CA PHE A 181 -18.19 6.54 5.34
C PHE A 181 -18.47 6.01 6.76
N ASN A 182 -19.40 5.06 6.91
CA ASN A 182 -19.71 4.42 8.20
C ASN A 182 -18.61 3.49 8.70
N GLU A 183 -17.79 2.95 7.81
CA GLU A 183 -16.72 2.00 8.14
C GLU A 183 -15.47 2.70 8.69
N SER A 184 -15.37 4.02 8.49
CA SER A 184 -14.32 4.85 9.09
C SER A 184 -14.68 5.41 10.48
N LYS A 185 -15.86 5.11 11.01
CA LYS A 185 -16.32 5.63 12.31
C LYS A 185 -15.79 4.79 13.47
N TYR A 186 -15.67 5.39 14.65
CA TYR A 186 -15.22 4.71 15.88
C TYR A 186 -16.03 3.42 16.19
N ALA A 187 -17.34 3.46 15.98
CA ALA A 187 -18.24 2.32 16.21
C ALA A 187 -18.37 1.37 15.00
N ALA A 188 -17.50 1.49 14.00
CA ALA A 188 -17.55 0.68 12.79
C ALA A 188 -17.53 -0.82 13.11
N ARG A 189 -18.36 -1.55 12.35
CA ARG A 189 -18.40 -3.01 12.34
C ARG A 189 -18.25 -3.44 10.89
N TYR A 190 -17.50 -4.52 10.69
CA TYR A 190 -17.20 -5.04 9.37
C TYR A 190 -17.94 -6.35 9.20
N ASP A 191 -18.67 -6.45 8.10
CA ASP A 191 -19.32 -7.68 7.69
C ASP A 191 -18.43 -8.40 6.68
N PHE A 192 -17.75 -9.45 7.14
CA PHE A 192 -16.87 -10.27 6.31
C PHE A 192 -17.64 -11.28 5.44
N GLY A 193 -18.98 -11.37 5.58
CA GLY A 193 -19.82 -12.28 4.81
C GLY A 193 -19.27 -13.72 4.79
N GLY A 194 -19.20 -14.29 3.59
CA GLY A 194 -18.67 -15.64 3.36
C GLY A 194 -17.15 -15.75 3.32
N LEU A 195 -16.40 -14.63 3.40
CA LEU A 195 -14.94 -14.60 3.18
C LEU A 195 -14.19 -15.55 4.11
N LEU A 196 -14.63 -15.62 5.36
CA LEU A 196 -13.93 -16.35 6.42
C LEU A 196 -14.52 -17.72 6.72
N GLU A 197 -15.51 -18.20 5.94
CA GLU A 197 -16.18 -19.48 6.22
C GLU A 197 -15.24 -20.68 6.08
N GLU A 198 -14.32 -20.64 5.10
CA GLU A 198 -13.35 -21.71 4.90
C GLU A 198 -12.32 -21.83 6.04
N TYR A 199 -12.25 -20.83 6.94
CA TYR A 199 -11.33 -20.82 8.07
C TYR A 199 -11.86 -21.57 9.30
N GLY A 200 -13.10 -22.08 9.27
CA GLY A 200 -13.63 -22.99 10.29
C GLY A 200 -13.56 -22.42 11.71
N ASP A 201 -12.89 -23.12 12.61
CA ASP A 201 -12.71 -22.72 14.02
C ASP A 201 -11.93 -21.40 14.18
N LYS A 202 -11.15 -21.01 13.17
CA LYS A 202 -10.40 -19.74 13.15
C LYS A 202 -11.18 -18.54 12.65
N LYS A 203 -12.38 -18.75 12.10
CA LYS A 203 -13.23 -17.68 11.57
C LYS A 203 -13.41 -16.53 12.57
N LYS A 204 -13.85 -16.85 13.80
CA LYS A 204 -14.19 -15.81 14.78
C LYS A 204 -12.97 -15.04 15.27
N GLU A 205 -11.84 -15.74 15.40
CA GLU A 205 -10.56 -15.14 15.75
C GLU A 205 -10.14 -14.13 14.66
N LEU A 206 -10.16 -14.53 13.39
CA LEU A 206 -9.83 -13.67 12.25
C LEU A 206 -10.76 -12.46 12.11
N GLU A 207 -12.07 -12.62 12.29
CA GLU A 207 -13.03 -11.50 12.29
C GLU A 207 -12.63 -10.43 13.31
N ASN A 208 -12.24 -10.85 14.52
CA ASN A 208 -11.84 -9.93 15.59
C ASN A 208 -10.54 -9.22 15.25
N GLU A 209 -9.53 -9.95 14.77
CA GLU A 209 -8.22 -9.37 14.40
C GLU A 209 -8.33 -8.41 13.22
N LEU A 210 -9.09 -8.77 12.17
CA LEU A 210 -9.33 -7.88 11.03
C LEU A 210 -10.15 -6.65 11.41
N SER A 211 -11.17 -6.82 12.26
CA SER A 211 -11.94 -5.69 12.78
C SER A 211 -11.07 -4.74 13.58
N SER A 212 -10.16 -5.27 14.41
CA SER A 212 -9.17 -4.48 15.14
C SER A 212 -8.24 -3.73 14.18
N PHE A 213 -7.68 -4.43 13.19
CA PHE A 213 -6.81 -3.84 12.17
C PHE A 213 -7.47 -2.66 11.46
N PHE A 214 -8.70 -2.82 10.97
CA PHE A 214 -9.40 -1.75 10.26
C PHE A 214 -9.78 -0.58 11.18
N LYS A 215 -10.24 -0.85 12.40
CA LYS A 215 -10.53 0.22 13.38
C LYS A 215 -9.32 1.11 13.66
N HIS A 216 -8.12 0.54 13.67
CA HIS A 216 -6.88 1.27 13.98
C HIS A 216 -6.10 1.69 12.71
N THR A 217 -6.68 1.59 11.51
CA THR A 217 -6.06 2.11 10.28
C THR A 217 -6.98 3.06 9.54
N ILE A 218 -8.20 2.63 9.19
CA ILE A 218 -9.12 3.37 8.33
C ILE A 218 -10.08 4.30 9.08
N CYS A 219 -9.82 4.57 10.36
CA CYS A 219 -10.57 5.51 11.18
C CYS A 219 -10.39 6.97 10.71
N ASP A 220 -11.46 7.74 10.72
CA ASP A 220 -11.47 9.16 10.37
C ASP A 220 -10.76 10.05 11.41
N PHE A 221 -10.69 9.58 12.66
CA PHE A 221 -9.95 10.22 13.74
C PHE A 221 -8.52 9.69 13.82
N MET A 222 -7.55 10.52 13.43
CA MET A 222 -6.13 10.14 13.33
C MET A 222 -5.56 9.57 14.63
N LYS A 223 -5.90 10.12 15.80
CA LYS A 223 -5.42 9.61 17.09
C LYS A 223 -6.02 8.26 17.49
N GLY A 224 -7.05 7.80 16.77
CA GLY A 224 -7.60 6.44 16.92
C GLY A 224 -6.93 5.40 16.02
N ARG A 225 -5.99 5.82 15.15
CA ARG A 225 -5.15 4.90 14.37
C ARG A 225 -4.01 4.38 15.25
N TYR A 226 -3.30 3.35 14.77
CA TYR A 226 -2.11 2.81 15.43
C TYR A 226 -1.14 3.91 15.83
N ALA A 227 -0.59 3.80 17.05
CA ALA A 227 0.32 4.80 17.59
C ALA A 227 1.71 4.72 16.93
N SER A 228 2.08 3.53 16.45
CA SER A 228 3.34 3.31 15.72
C SER A 228 3.21 2.24 14.64
N MET A 229 4.16 2.22 13.72
CA MET A 229 4.23 1.21 12.67
C MET A 229 4.47 -0.19 13.25
N GLU A 230 5.14 -0.32 14.38
CA GLU A 230 5.34 -1.59 15.09
C GLU A 230 4.03 -2.23 15.51
N GLU A 231 3.07 -1.46 16.03
CA GLU A 231 1.73 -1.98 16.40
C GLU A 231 0.97 -2.49 15.16
N LEU A 232 1.02 -1.73 14.06
CA LEU A 232 0.40 -2.10 12.79
C LEU A 232 1.01 -3.41 12.26
N LYS A 233 2.34 -3.50 12.22
CA LYS A 233 3.06 -4.71 11.79
C LYS A 233 2.72 -5.91 12.66
N ALA A 234 2.70 -5.73 13.99
CA ALA A 234 2.35 -6.81 14.93
C ALA A 234 0.92 -7.34 14.70
N GLN A 235 -0.04 -6.45 14.40
CA GLN A 235 -1.40 -6.86 14.04
C GLN A 235 -1.42 -7.70 12.76
N LEU A 236 -0.71 -7.27 11.72
CA LEU A 236 -0.63 -8.02 10.45
C LEU A 236 0.04 -9.39 10.65
N GLU A 237 1.15 -9.45 11.39
CA GLU A 237 1.84 -10.70 11.72
C GLU A 237 0.93 -11.68 12.48
N LYS A 238 0.10 -11.16 13.40
CA LYS A 238 -0.89 -11.97 14.11
C LYS A 238 -1.94 -12.56 13.18
N ILE A 239 -2.50 -11.76 12.26
CA ILE A 239 -3.48 -12.23 11.26
C ILE A 239 -2.84 -13.31 10.37
N ILE A 240 -1.63 -13.07 9.86
CA ILE A 240 -0.90 -14.04 9.02
C ILE A 240 -0.68 -15.35 9.76
N LYS A 241 -0.25 -15.30 11.03
CA LYS A 241 -0.01 -16.49 11.86
C LYS A 241 -1.25 -17.37 12.05
N ILE A 242 -2.44 -16.76 12.09
CA ILE A 242 -3.71 -17.48 12.21
C ILE A 242 -4.15 -18.04 10.85
N ALA A 243 -4.09 -17.22 9.79
CA ALA A 243 -4.64 -17.55 8.48
C ALA A 243 -3.79 -18.56 7.69
N ARG A 244 -2.46 -18.37 7.66
CA ARG A 244 -1.54 -19.13 6.80
C ARG A 244 -1.61 -20.65 6.99
N PRO A 245 -1.61 -21.20 8.21
CA PRO A 245 -1.68 -22.66 8.39
C PRO A 245 -2.99 -23.29 7.90
N VAL A 246 -4.09 -22.53 7.90
CA VAL A 246 -5.38 -23.01 7.39
C VAL A 246 -5.36 -23.02 5.86
N GLU A 247 -4.87 -21.94 5.25
CA GLU A 247 -4.74 -21.81 3.80
C GLU A 247 -3.81 -22.86 3.18
N GLU A 248 -2.68 -23.17 3.83
CA GLU A 248 -1.75 -24.23 3.42
C GLU A 248 -2.41 -25.61 3.41
N LYS A 249 -3.25 -25.90 4.42
CA LYS A 249 -4.03 -27.16 4.46
C LYS A 249 -5.06 -27.22 3.34
N ILE A 250 -5.77 -26.11 3.07
CA ILE A 250 -6.74 -26.00 1.99
C ILE A 250 -6.06 -26.24 0.64
N GLU A 251 -4.91 -25.61 0.39
CA GLU A 251 -4.16 -25.77 -0.86
C GLU A 251 -3.62 -27.20 -1.04
N THR A 252 -3.06 -27.78 0.03
CA THR A 252 -2.61 -29.18 0.01
C THR A 252 -3.74 -30.14 -0.34
N ALA A 253 -4.93 -29.96 0.24
CA ALA A 253 -6.10 -30.76 -0.07
C ALA A 253 -6.57 -30.59 -1.53
N LYS A 254 -6.51 -29.37 -2.09
CA LYS A 254 -6.82 -29.09 -3.50
C LYS A 254 -5.85 -29.83 -4.43
N ILE A 255 -4.55 -29.81 -4.14
CA ILE A 255 -3.52 -30.50 -4.92
C ILE A 255 -3.73 -32.02 -4.89
N LEU A 256 -3.92 -32.61 -3.71
CA LEU A 256 -4.16 -34.06 -3.56
C LEU A 256 -5.41 -34.51 -4.33
N LYS A 257 -6.50 -33.74 -4.25
CA LYS A 257 -7.73 -34.03 -5.00
C LYS A 257 -7.51 -34.01 -6.51
N ARG A 258 -6.76 -33.03 -7.03
CA ARG A 258 -6.40 -32.94 -8.46
C ARG A 258 -5.55 -34.13 -8.90
N ALA A 259 -4.54 -34.50 -8.10
CA ALA A 259 -3.69 -35.66 -8.38
C ALA A 259 -4.49 -36.98 -8.42
N LEU A 260 -5.38 -37.19 -7.45
CA LEU A 260 -6.28 -38.36 -7.41
C LEU A 260 -7.22 -38.43 -8.64
N CYS A 261 -7.71 -37.28 -9.13
CA CYS A 261 -8.51 -37.24 -10.36
C CYS A 261 -7.71 -37.59 -11.62
N LEU A 262 -6.40 -37.26 -11.65
CA LEU A 262 -5.52 -37.59 -12.78
C LEU A 262 -5.10 -39.06 -12.79
N MET A 263 -4.93 -39.69 -11.63
CA MET A 263 -4.59 -41.12 -11.52
C MET A 263 -5.76 -42.07 -11.81
N LYS A 264 -6.99 -41.56 -11.92
CA LYS A 264 -8.20 -42.33 -12.25
C LYS A 264 -8.58 -42.27 -13.74
N LYS A 265 -7.72 -41.67 -14.58
CA LYS A 265 -7.81 -41.68 -16.05
C LYS A 265 -6.74 -42.58 -16.63
#